data_AF-A0A2E7A158-F1
#
_entry.id   AF-A0A2E7A158-F1
#
_cell.length_a   1.000
_cell.length_b   1.000
_cell.length_c   1.000
_cell.angle_alpha   90.00
_cell.angle_beta   90.00
_cell.angle_gamma   90.00
#
_symmetry.space_group_name_H-M   'P 1'
#
loop_
_entity.id
_entity.type
_entity.pdbx_description
1 polymer ?
#
loop_
_entity_poly.entity_id
_entity_poly.type
_entity_poly.pdbx_seq_one_letter_code
_entity_poly.pdbx_strand_id
1 'polypeptide(L)'
;MKWTDSMHVMHPSCARHRGVASVLAMMFIVLFGSLAATMAVVAQGNMRTAHAALRVSRSLSAAESGMVFAARRLQRETSRFVVERGVIDENYGERLWFGTTTAGDGVVTLLEPDGYTVAEPSGPGLMHVIHDAHLHADSYPVVLDDGTEIPLDLDETTGVITVPPIRIGSEVDDPHVLLTYELLDDGRFIRVTSVGVDQGIRRSIQMDFRVEKRIEYAVLAPNRIMIGKNVLVEGPIGSLYGTGVGELDPANGDPLVLRSDFFDLDPLVLDGRLNNLHQQLSLFDVDGDNRLRPDHPVEAQGINGYAELQDHDGNEYVDDFDLFLGVFDTNSDGLVVYDAIQADAAGLPGLIDEFTIDLQLASLIDTAVPDRDGDGLVIEGGMDQSLGYLDGVLDARDLYGKVHGRLAFSVEQAAWEAANGAGWQTIVQGPVRSKGEDAPARFLVE
;
A
#
# COMPACT_ATOMS: atom_id res chain seq x y z
N MET A 1 113.34 16.86 -12.71
CA MET A 1 113.21 15.69 -11.82
C MET A 1 111.99 14.90 -12.30
N LYS A 2 112.19 13.86 -13.12
CA LYS A 2 111.12 12.99 -13.64
C LYS A 2 111.63 11.55 -13.62
N TRP A 3 110.87 10.71 -12.93
CA TRP A 3 111.05 9.28 -12.85
C TRP A 3 110.20 8.59 -13.92
N THR A 4 110.83 7.64 -14.59
CA THR A 4 110.31 6.51 -15.39
C THR A 4 109.54 5.54 -14.48
N ASP A 5 108.33 5.10 -14.82
CA ASP A 5 107.95 4.00 -15.72
C ASP A 5 107.54 2.75 -14.91
N SER A 6 106.39 2.16 -15.24
CA SER A 6 106.02 0.74 -15.11
C SER A 6 104.53 0.52 -15.40
N MET A 7 104.26 -0.15 -16.52
CA MET A 7 102.98 -0.69 -16.94
C MET A 7 102.47 -1.81 -16.03
N HIS A 8 101.17 -1.85 -15.76
CA HIS A 8 100.43 -3.08 -15.44
C HIS A 8 99.37 -3.32 -16.51
N VAL A 9 99.53 -4.41 -17.25
CA VAL A 9 98.56 -4.95 -18.21
C VAL A 9 97.50 -5.73 -17.42
N MET A 10 96.24 -5.29 -17.48
CA MET A 10 95.08 -6.11 -17.12
C MET A 10 94.56 -6.83 -18.37
N HIS A 11 94.51 -8.16 -18.30
CA HIS A 11 93.83 -9.01 -19.29
C HIS A 11 92.31 -8.76 -19.26
N PRO A 12 91.65 -8.65 -20.44
CA PRO A 12 90.19 -8.53 -20.52
C PRO A 12 89.54 -9.91 -20.51
N SER A 13 88.69 -10.17 -19.51
CA SER A 13 87.77 -11.31 -19.50
C SER A 13 86.38 -10.88 -19.97
N CYS A 14 86.03 -11.30 -21.18
CA CYS A 14 84.69 -11.69 -21.62
C CYS A 14 83.54 -10.66 -21.58
N ALA A 15 83.49 -9.77 -22.59
CA ALA A 15 82.35 -8.87 -22.86
C ALA A 15 81.22 -9.49 -23.73
N ARG A 16 81.24 -10.81 -23.99
CA ARG A 16 80.42 -11.42 -25.06
C ARG A 16 79.00 -11.86 -24.67
N HIS A 17 78.68 -11.95 -23.37
CA HIS A 17 77.34 -12.38 -22.88
C HIS A 17 76.38 -11.22 -22.53
N ARG A 18 76.83 -9.97 -22.53
CA ARG A 18 76.00 -8.80 -22.15
C ARG A 18 75.09 -8.31 -23.29
N GLY A 19 75.47 -8.52 -24.56
CA GLY A 19 74.67 -8.09 -25.71
C GLY A 19 73.39 -8.92 -25.92
N VAL A 20 73.43 -10.22 -25.65
CA VAL A 20 72.24 -11.10 -25.78
C VAL A 20 71.21 -10.80 -24.69
N ALA A 21 71.67 -10.52 -23.47
CA ALA A 21 70.80 -10.16 -22.35
C ALA A 21 70.08 -8.82 -22.58
N SER A 22 70.75 -7.82 -23.17
CA SER A 22 70.09 -6.53 -23.44
C SER A 22 69.06 -6.62 -24.57
N VAL A 23 69.31 -7.43 -25.60
CA VAL A 23 68.34 -7.66 -26.69
C VAL A 23 67.13 -8.42 -26.17
N LEU A 24 67.32 -9.48 -25.38
CA LEU A 24 66.22 -10.21 -24.75
C LEU A 24 65.42 -9.30 -23.80
N ALA A 25 66.08 -8.50 -22.97
CA ALA A 25 65.40 -7.54 -22.09
C ALA A 25 64.59 -6.51 -22.90
N MET A 26 65.15 -5.98 -23.99
CA MET A 26 64.45 -5.03 -24.85
C MET A 26 63.24 -5.68 -25.54
N MET A 27 63.36 -6.93 -26.00
CA MET A 27 62.23 -7.68 -26.55
C MET A 27 61.15 -7.94 -25.50
N PHE A 28 61.52 -8.33 -24.28
CA PHE A 28 60.56 -8.54 -23.19
C PHE A 28 59.83 -7.24 -22.80
N ILE A 29 60.53 -6.10 -22.71
CA ILE A 29 59.89 -4.81 -22.42
C ILE A 29 58.86 -4.46 -23.49
N VAL A 30 59.18 -4.66 -24.77
CA VAL A 30 58.24 -4.40 -25.87
C VAL A 30 57.02 -5.33 -25.79
N LEU A 31 57.22 -6.62 -25.51
CA LEU A 31 56.13 -7.60 -25.38
C LEU A 31 55.23 -7.33 -24.15
N PHE A 32 55.81 -7.05 -23.00
CA PHE A 32 55.03 -6.71 -21.80
C PHE A 32 54.35 -5.35 -21.93
N GLY A 33 55.00 -4.38 -22.58
CA GLY A 33 54.41 -3.08 -22.87
C GLY A 33 53.19 -3.19 -23.79
N SER A 34 53.25 -4.00 -24.86
CA SER A 34 52.12 -4.20 -25.77
C SER A 34 50.97 -4.97 -25.11
N LEU A 35 51.26 -5.98 -24.29
CA LEU A 35 50.24 -6.70 -23.51
C LEU A 35 49.55 -5.79 -22.49
N ALA A 36 50.32 -5.01 -21.74
CA ALA A 36 49.79 -4.07 -20.76
C ALA A 36 48.90 -3.01 -21.44
N ALA A 37 49.33 -2.46 -22.58
CA ALA A 37 48.53 -1.52 -23.36
C ALA A 37 47.22 -2.16 -23.84
N THR A 38 47.27 -3.41 -24.33
CA THR A 38 46.06 -4.14 -24.78
C THR A 38 45.10 -4.39 -23.62
N MET A 39 45.61 -4.83 -22.46
CA MET A 39 44.80 -5.03 -21.26
C MET A 39 44.19 -3.72 -20.75
N ALA A 40 44.91 -2.60 -20.81
CA ALA A 40 44.38 -1.29 -20.43
C ALA A 40 43.20 -0.88 -21.32
N VAL A 41 43.29 -1.09 -22.64
CA VAL A 41 42.20 -0.81 -23.58
C VAL A 41 41.00 -1.72 -23.33
N VAL A 42 41.21 -3.02 -23.10
CA VAL A 42 40.13 -3.96 -22.77
C VAL A 42 39.46 -3.60 -21.44
N ALA A 43 40.24 -3.23 -20.42
CA ALA A 43 39.71 -2.80 -19.13
C ALA A 43 38.87 -1.51 -19.25
N GLN A 44 39.34 -0.53 -20.03
CA GLN A 44 38.57 0.68 -20.32
C GLN A 44 37.28 0.36 -21.10
N GLY A 45 37.33 -0.60 -22.03
CA GLY A 45 36.16 -1.11 -22.74
C GLY A 45 35.14 -1.72 -21.78
N ASN A 46 35.58 -2.62 -20.90
CA ASN A 46 34.73 -3.27 -19.90
C ASN A 46 34.12 -2.26 -18.92
N MET A 47 34.91 -1.29 -18.45
CA MET A 47 34.42 -0.20 -17.58
C MET A 47 33.32 0.62 -18.27
N ARG A 48 33.51 1.00 -19.54
CA ARG A 48 32.50 1.74 -20.31
C ARG A 48 31.21 0.94 -20.49
N THR A 49 31.32 -0.35 -20.80
CA THR A 49 30.15 -1.24 -20.93
C THR A 49 29.42 -1.39 -19.59
N ALA A 50 30.16 -1.56 -18.49
CA ALA A 50 29.59 -1.66 -17.14
C ALA A 50 28.88 -0.36 -16.75
N HIS A 51 29.49 0.81 -16.99
CA HIS A 51 28.85 2.10 -16.74
C HIS A 51 27.60 2.30 -17.60
N ALA A 52 27.64 1.92 -18.88
CA ALA A 52 26.47 2.00 -19.75
C ALA A 52 25.32 1.09 -19.25
N ALA A 53 25.63 -0.13 -18.81
CA ALA A 53 24.65 -1.04 -18.24
C ALA A 53 24.03 -0.48 -16.94
N LEU A 54 24.84 0.10 -16.05
CA LEU A 54 24.36 0.76 -14.84
C LEU A 54 23.43 1.94 -15.15
N ARG A 55 23.80 2.80 -16.11
CA ARG A 55 22.95 3.93 -16.53
C ARG A 55 21.65 3.48 -17.18
N VAL A 56 21.67 2.40 -17.95
CA VAL A 56 20.44 1.77 -18.49
C VAL A 56 19.55 1.28 -17.35
N SER A 57 20.11 0.66 -16.31
CA SER A 57 19.34 0.19 -15.16
C SER A 57 18.79 1.35 -14.33
N ARG A 58 19.58 2.41 -14.10
CA ARG A 58 19.14 3.62 -13.37
C ARG A 58 18.05 4.38 -14.12
N SER A 59 18.19 4.57 -15.43
CA SER A 59 17.15 5.21 -16.26
C SER A 59 15.85 4.39 -16.31
N LEU A 60 15.92 3.06 -16.34
CA LEU A 60 14.73 2.21 -16.25
C LEU A 60 14.05 2.31 -14.88
N SER A 61 14.82 2.18 -13.80
CA SER A 61 14.30 2.33 -12.43
C SER A 61 13.70 3.71 -12.17
N ALA A 62 14.28 4.75 -12.79
CA ALA A 62 13.74 6.10 -12.75
C ALA A 62 12.39 6.20 -13.49
N ALA A 63 12.27 5.56 -14.67
CA ALA A 63 11.03 5.50 -15.42
C ALA A 63 9.93 4.76 -14.63
N GLU A 64 10.27 3.64 -13.96
CA GLU A 64 9.34 2.88 -13.12
C GLU A 64 8.86 3.70 -11.92
N SER A 65 9.79 4.37 -11.22
CA SER A 65 9.47 5.23 -10.08
C SER A 65 8.58 6.40 -10.50
N GLY A 66 8.88 7.04 -11.63
CA GLY A 66 8.04 8.10 -12.20
C GLY A 66 6.67 7.61 -12.62
N MET A 67 6.55 6.36 -13.12
CA MET A 67 5.26 5.77 -13.46
C MET A 67 4.40 5.57 -12.20
N VAL A 68 4.98 5.03 -11.13
CA VAL A 68 4.28 4.84 -9.85
C VAL A 68 3.83 6.19 -9.27
N PHE A 69 4.71 7.20 -9.31
CA PHE A 69 4.39 8.55 -8.87
C PHE A 69 3.25 9.16 -9.68
N ALA A 70 3.33 9.11 -11.01
CA ALA A 70 2.33 9.64 -11.92
C ALA A 70 0.97 8.93 -11.78
N ALA A 71 0.97 7.60 -11.62
CA ALA A 71 -0.24 6.82 -11.38
C ALA A 71 -0.91 7.22 -10.06
N ARG A 72 -0.13 7.35 -8.97
CA ARG A 72 -0.64 7.78 -7.67
C ARG A 72 -1.20 9.21 -7.73
N ARG A 73 -0.52 10.11 -8.44
CA ARG A 73 -0.99 11.49 -8.66
C ARG A 73 -2.31 11.49 -9.43
N LEU A 74 -2.36 10.79 -10.55
CA LEU A 74 -3.57 10.67 -11.38
C LEU A 74 -4.75 10.13 -10.57
N GLN A 75 -4.54 9.06 -9.80
CA GLN A 75 -5.56 8.47 -8.95
C GLN A 75 -6.07 9.45 -7.88
N ARG A 76 -5.15 10.11 -7.16
CA ARG A 76 -5.49 11.05 -6.08
C ARG A 76 -6.25 12.27 -6.57
N GLU A 77 -5.87 12.82 -7.71
CA GLU A 77 -6.53 14.01 -8.24
C GLU A 77 -7.87 13.66 -8.92
N THR A 78 -7.96 12.51 -9.58
CA THR A 78 -9.21 12.03 -10.19
C THR A 78 -10.27 11.69 -9.15
N SER A 79 -9.91 11.15 -7.98
CA SER A 79 -10.86 10.79 -6.93
C SER A 79 -11.56 11.98 -6.28
N ARG A 80 -11.08 13.21 -6.51
CA ARG A 80 -11.73 14.45 -6.05
C ARG A 80 -13.01 14.77 -6.82
N PHE A 81 -13.22 14.17 -7.98
CA PHE A 81 -14.41 14.40 -8.80
C PHE A 81 -15.58 13.57 -8.27
N VAL A 82 -16.58 14.24 -7.72
CA VAL A 82 -17.86 13.65 -7.37
C VAL A 82 -18.82 13.87 -8.52
N VAL A 83 -19.12 12.78 -9.24
CA VAL A 83 -19.95 12.79 -10.44
C VAL A 83 -21.28 12.09 -10.17
N GLU A 84 -22.40 12.64 -10.64
CA GLU A 84 -23.71 11.99 -10.52
C GLU A 84 -23.81 10.76 -11.44
N ARG A 85 -23.44 10.93 -12.71
CA ARG A 85 -23.54 9.90 -13.73
C ARG A 85 -22.67 8.68 -13.41
N GLY A 86 -23.29 7.49 -13.43
CA GLY A 86 -22.66 6.24 -13.02
C GLY A 86 -21.68 5.63 -14.02
N VAL A 87 -21.82 5.93 -15.32
CA VAL A 87 -21.01 5.34 -16.39
C VAL A 87 -20.25 6.44 -17.11
N ILE A 88 -18.93 6.27 -17.20
CA ILE A 88 -18.03 7.11 -17.98
C ILE A 88 -17.89 6.49 -19.37
N ASP A 89 -18.63 7.06 -20.32
CA ASP A 89 -18.49 6.75 -21.74
C ASP A 89 -17.40 7.63 -22.40
N GLU A 90 -17.07 7.35 -23.65
CA GLU A 90 -16.05 8.07 -24.44
C GLU A 90 -16.28 9.59 -24.42
N ASN A 91 -17.48 10.04 -24.78
CA ASN A 91 -17.77 11.47 -24.85
C ASN A 91 -17.79 12.15 -23.46
N TYR A 92 -18.28 11.46 -22.43
CA TYR A 92 -18.32 12.00 -21.08
C TYR A 92 -16.92 12.06 -20.46
N GLY A 93 -16.07 11.05 -20.71
CA GLY A 93 -14.69 11.05 -20.27
C GLY A 93 -13.88 12.17 -20.91
N GLU A 94 -14.08 12.44 -22.21
CA GLU A 94 -13.49 13.62 -22.87
C GLU A 94 -13.96 14.93 -22.23
N ARG A 95 -15.27 15.10 -22.00
CA ARG A 95 -15.79 16.30 -21.32
C ARG A 95 -15.29 16.45 -19.89
N LEU A 96 -15.09 15.35 -19.16
CA LEU A 96 -14.49 15.37 -17.82
C LEU A 96 -13.01 15.76 -17.89
N TRP A 97 -12.27 15.28 -18.89
CA TRP A 97 -10.87 15.62 -19.09
C TRP A 97 -10.67 17.11 -19.32
N PHE A 98 -11.40 17.69 -20.28
CA PHE A 98 -11.34 19.11 -20.63
C PHE A 98 -12.15 20.03 -19.70
N GLY A 99 -13.02 19.47 -18.85
CA GLY A 99 -13.90 20.26 -17.97
C GLY A 99 -15.06 20.95 -18.69
N THR A 100 -15.47 20.42 -19.85
CA THR A 100 -16.54 20.95 -20.70
C THR A 100 -17.88 20.24 -20.44
N THR A 101 -18.11 19.83 -19.19
CA THR A 101 -19.32 19.10 -18.78
C THR A 101 -20.59 19.93 -19.02
N THR A 102 -21.68 19.24 -19.33
CA THR A 102 -22.97 19.85 -19.66
C THR A 102 -24.03 19.48 -18.63
N ALA A 103 -25.16 20.18 -18.62
CA ALA A 103 -26.30 19.82 -17.75
C ALA A 103 -26.83 18.38 -17.99
N GLY A 104 -26.58 17.80 -19.17
CA GLY A 104 -26.93 16.41 -19.47
C GLY A 104 -26.02 15.36 -18.83
N ASP A 105 -24.87 15.77 -18.31
CA ASP A 105 -23.91 14.89 -17.63
C ASP A 105 -24.20 14.72 -16.12
N GLY A 106 -25.20 15.45 -15.62
CA GLY A 106 -25.53 15.53 -14.20
C GLY A 106 -24.65 16.52 -13.45
N VAL A 107 -24.76 16.51 -12.13
CA VAL A 107 -23.94 17.36 -11.26
C VAL A 107 -22.52 16.78 -11.18
N VAL A 108 -21.52 17.62 -11.45
CA VAL A 108 -20.10 17.32 -11.24
C VAL A 108 -19.55 18.36 -10.26
N THR A 109 -19.14 17.89 -9.09
CA THR A 109 -18.52 18.73 -8.06
C THR A 109 -17.09 18.29 -7.83
N LEU A 110 -16.17 19.25 -7.82
CA LEU A 110 -14.77 19.04 -7.50
C LEU A 110 -14.53 19.33 -6.01
N LEU A 111 -13.99 18.36 -5.28
CA LEU A 111 -13.56 18.55 -3.90
C LEU A 111 -12.21 19.28 -3.84
N GLU A 112 -11.98 20.00 -2.73
CA GLU A 112 -10.72 20.69 -2.47
C GLU A 112 -9.53 19.70 -2.42
N PRO A 113 -8.32 20.14 -2.81
CA PRO A 113 -7.14 19.31 -2.73
C PRO A 113 -6.74 19.05 -1.28
N ASP A 114 -6.20 17.85 -1.02
CA ASP A 114 -5.68 17.48 0.28
C ASP A 114 -4.16 17.77 0.37
N GLY A 115 -3.76 18.52 1.39
CA GLY A 115 -2.36 18.84 1.68
C GLY A 115 -1.74 20.02 0.92
N TYR A 116 -2.49 20.69 0.03
CA TYR A 116 -2.05 21.90 -0.66
C TYR A 116 -3.27 22.77 -1.02
N THR A 117 -3.04 24.06 -1.30
CA THR A 117 -4.10 24.99 -1.67
C THR A 117 -3.89 25.50 -3.09
N VAL A 118 -4.96 25.55 -3.88
CA VAL A 118 -4.94 26.13 -5.22
C VAL A 118 -5.56 27.51 -5.18
N ALA A 119 -4.71 28.55 -5.27
CA ALA A 119 -5.18 29.93 -5.21
C ALA A 119 -5.87 30.36 -6.52
N GLU A 120 -5.35 29.90 -7.65
CA GLU A 120 -5.84 30.23 -8.99
C GLU A 120 -5.92 28.94 -9.82
N PRO A 121 -7.08 28.25 -9.81
CA PRO A 121 -7.25 27.01 -10.58
C PRO A 121 -7.13 27.28 -12.08
N SER A 122 -6.40 26.42 -12.80
CA SER A 122 -6.25 26.54 -14.27
C SER A 122 -7.55 26.25 -15.01
N GLY A 123 -8.44 25.43 -14.43
CA GLY A 123 -9.75 25.12 -14.99
C GLY A 123 -10.46 23.97 -14.26
N PRO A 124 -11.67 23.57 -14.71
CA PRO A 124 -12.51 22.60 -14.01
C PRO A 124 -12.30 21.14 -14.46
N GLY A 125 -11.49 20.89 -15.49
CA GLY A 125 -11.29 19.53 -16.04
C GLY A 125 -10.22 18.73 -15.30
N LEU A 126 -10.24 17.40 -15.45
CA LEU A 126 -9.22 16.52 -14.84
C LEU A 126 -7.80 16.95 -15.21
N MET A 127 -7.58 17.40 -16.45
CA MET A 127 -6.25 17.84 -16.89
C MET A 127 -5.74 19.06 -16.11
N HIS A 128 -6.65 19.98 -15.77
CA HIS A 128 -6.36 21.19 -15.02
C HIS A 128 -5.99 20.85 -13.58
N VAL A 129 -6.75 19.93 -12.97
CA VAL A 129 -6.49 19.49 -11.60
C VAL A 129 -5.14 18.77 -11.48
N ILE A 130 -4.78 17.93 -12.45
CA ILE A 130 -3.47 17.27 -12.50
C ILE A 130 -2.35 18.29 -12.69
N HIS A 131 -2.54 19.25 -13.60
CA HIS A 131 -1.59 20.34 -13.82
C HIS A 131 -1.37 21.17 -12.56
N ASP A 132 -2.45 21.59 -11.90
CA ASP A 132 -2.39 22.41 -10.68
C ASP A 132 -1.74 21.66 -9.52
N ALA A 133 -1.92 20.33 -9.46
CA ALA A 133 -1.21 19.49 -8.49
C ALA A 133 0.31 19.54 -8.70
N HIS A 134 0.79 19.42 -9.95
CA HIS A 134 2.23 19.58 -10.25
C HIS A 134 2.74 21.01 -10.04
N LEU A 135 1.86 22.01 -10.14
CA LEU A 135 2.23 23.42 -9.93
C LEU A 135 2.29 23.82 -8.44
N HIS A 136 1.44 23.24 -7.60
CA HIS A 136 1.23 23.73 -6.22
C HIS A 136 1.52 22.71 -5.13
N ALA A 137 1.29 21.42 -5.38
CA ALA A 137 1.66 20.38 -4.41
C ALA A 137 3.16 20.07 -4.47
N ASP A 138 3.76 20.26 -5.64
CA ASP A 138 5.11 19.84 -5.93
C ASP A 138 6.08 21.02 -5.96
N SER A 139 7.19 20.89 -5.24
CA SER A 139 8.27 21.87 -5.20
C SER A 139 9.57 21.18 -5.61
N TYR A 140 9.86 21.20 -6.91
CA TYR A 140 11.10 20.62 -7.44
C TYR A 140 12.13 21.70 -7.78
N PRO A 141 13.43 21.45 -7.55
CA PRO A 141 14.46 22.30 -8.11
C PRO A 141 14.39 22.23 -9.64
N VAL A 142 14.72 23.34 -10.31
CA VAL A 142 14.78 23.36 -11.77
C VAL A 142 15.87 22.39 -12.26
N VAL A 143 15.47 21.43 -13.09
CA VAL A 143 16.35 20.47 -13.75
C VAL A 143 16.30 20.74 -15.25
N LEU A 144 17.47 20.79 -15.88
CA LEU A 144 17.58 20.94 -17.33
C LEU A 144 17.63 19.55 -17.99
N ASP A 145 16.80 19.33 -18.99
CA ASP A 145 16.90 18.15 -19.87
C ASP A 145 17.72 18.52 -21.11
N ASP A 146 18.86 17.85 -21.30
CA ASP A 146 19.82 18.16 -22.37
C ASP A 146 20.16 19.67 -22.50
N GLY A 147 20.25 20.36 -21.36
CA GLY A 147 20.57 21.80 -21.28
C GLY A 147 19.40 22.74 -21.57
N THR A 148 18.18 22.20 -21.74
CA THR A 148 16.96 22.97 -21.96
C THR A 148 16.04 22.84 -20.74
N GLU A 149 15.48 23.96 -20.30
CA GLU A 149 14.43 23.96 -19.30
C GLU A 149 13.11 23.55 -19.96
N ILE A 150 12.48 22.50 -19.45
CA ILE A 150 11.15 22.07 -19.88
C ILE A 150 10.17 22.64 -18.85
N PRO A 151 9.33 23.64 -19.20
CA PRO A 151 8.35 24.18 -18.28
C PRO A 151 7.21 23.18 -18.05
N LEU A 152 6.48 23.35 -16.95
CA LEU A 152 5.16 22.78 -16.82
C LEU A 152 4.26 23.42 -17.88
N ASP A 153 3.66 22.59 -18.72
CA ASP A 153 2.83 23.02 -19.84
C ASP A 153 1.50 22.26 -19.88
N LEU A 154 0.44 22.99 -20.20
CA LEU A 154 -0.92 22.51 -20.34
C LEU A 154 -1.43 22.86 -21.74
N ASP A 155 -1.46 21.89 -22.64
CA ASP A 155 -2.06 22.07 -23.96
C ASP A 155 -3.55 21.74 -23.91
N GLU A 156 -4.38 22.76 -23.66
CA GLU A 156 -5.85 22.66 -23.65
C GLU A 156 -6.45 22.23 -25.01
N THR A 157 -5.70 22.35 -26.11
CA THR A 157 -6.21 21.96 -27.44
C THR A 157 -6.05 20.47 -27.66
N THR A 158 -4.92 19.90 -27.25
CA THR A 158 -4.63 18.46 -27.42
C THR A 158 -4.96 17.63 -26.19
N GLY A 159 -5.17 18.27 -25.03
CA GLY A 159 -5.42 17.57 -23.77
C GLY A 159 -4.15 16.99 -23.16
N VAL A 160 -2.97 17.52 -23.49
CA VAL A 160 -1.68 16.98 -23.06
C VAL A 160 -1.08 17.84 -21.94
N ILE A 161 -0.58 17.17 -20.89
CA ILE A 161 0.16 17.81 -19.80
C ILE A 161 1.62 17.37 -19.89
N THR A 162 2.54 18.32 -19.95
CA THR A 162 3.99 18.06 -19.90
C THR A 162 4.55 18.56 -18.59
N VAL A 163 5.14 17.67 -17.79
CA VAL A 163 5.69 18.00 -16.47
C VAL A 163 7.18 18.31 -16.58
N PRO A 164 7.70 19.30 -15.83
CA PRO A 164 9.13 19.58 -15.77
C PRO A 164 9.91 18.36 -15.23
N PRO A 165 11.22 18.28 -15.49
CA PRO A 165 11.98 17.10 -15.10
C PRO A 165 12.09 16.99 -13.57
N ILE A 166 11.70 15.83 -13.03
CA ILE A 166 11.71 15.56 -11.58
C ILE A 166 12.92 14.71 -11.25
N ARG A 167 13.81 15.20 -10.40
CA ARG A 167 15.00 14.46 -9.97
C ARG A 167 14.67 13.46 -8.86
N ILE A 168 15.20 12.24 -8.95
CA ILE A 168 14.98 11.19 -7.95
C ILE A 168 16.00 11.26 -6.80
N GLY A 169 17.17 11.84 -7.05
CA GLY A 169 18.23 12.04 -6.06
C GLY A 169 18.55 13.50 -5.77
N SER A 170 19.61 13.73 -5.00
CA SER A 170 20.04 15.06 -4.57
C SER A 170 21.18 15.64 -5.42
N GLU A 171 21.95 14.79 -6.10
CA GLU A 171 23.11 15.22 -6.87
C GLU A 171 22.69 15.76 -8.25
N VAL A 172 23.54 16.59 -8.87
CA VAL A 172 23.23 17.20 -10.17
C VAL A 172 23.12 16.15 -11.29
N ASP A 173 23.92 15.09 -11.19
CA ASP A 173 24.00 14.00 -12.17
C ASP A 173 23.12 12.79 -11.82
N ASP A 174 22.23 12.95 -10.84
CA ASP A 174 21.25 11.91 -10.51
C ASP A 174 20.17 11.83 -11.60
N PRO A 175 19.59 10.63 -11.79
CA PRO A 175 18.57 10.44 -12.78
C PRO A 175 17.35 11.31 -12.49
N HIS A 176 16.76 11.81 -13.57
CA HIS A 176 15.49 12.52 -13.54
C HIS A 176 14.46 11.81 -14.40
N VAL A 177 13.19 12.15 -14.18
CA VAL A 177 12.07 11.61 -14.94
C VAL A 177 11.30 12.75 -15.60
N LEU A 178 10.83 12.48 -16.82
CA LEU A 178 9.90 13.33 -17.56
C LEU A 178 8.55 12.62 -17.60
N LEU A 179 7.48 13.35 -17.30
CA LEU A 179 6.13 12.81 -17.28
C LEU A 179 5.25 13.53 -18.30
N THR A 180 4.43 12.74 -19.00
CA THR A 180 3.40 13.25 -19.91
C THR A 180 2.09 12.52 -19.65
N TYR A 181 0.99 13.26 -19.62
CA TYR A 181 -0.37 12.73 -19.51
C TYR A 181 -1.13 13.12 -20.78
N GLU A 182 -1.77 12.17 -21.43
CA GLU A 182 -2.58 12.42 -22.63
C GLU A 182 -3.88 11.61 -22.60
N LEU A 183 -4.99 12.21 -23.02
CA LEU A 183 -6.23 11.48 -23.23
C LEU A 183 -6.16 10.72 -24.56
N LEU A 184 -6.52 9.44 -24.55
CA LEU A 184 -6.63 8.65 -25.78
C LEU A 184 -7.96 8.93 -26.49
N ASP A 185 -8.00 8.68 -27.80
CA ASP A 185 -9.19 8.89 -28.65
C ASP A 185 -10.47 8.23 -28.12
N ASP A 186 -10.35 7.13 -27.36
CA ASP A 186 -11.49 6.43 -26.74
C ASP A 186 -12.11 7.21 -25.56
N GLY A 187 -11.56 8.37 -25.18
CA GLY A 187 -12.06 9.30 -24.16
C GLY A 187 -12.10 8.76 -22.72
N ARG A 188 -11.87 7.47 -22.53
CA ARG A 188 -11.94 6.75 -21.24
C ARG A 188 -10.58 6.40 -20.68
N PHE A 189 -9.53 6.49 -21.49
CA PHE A 189 -8.18 6.10 -21.12
C PHE A 189 -7.27 7.30 -21.15
N ILE A 190 -6.49 7.46 -20.08
CA ILE A 190 -5.41 8.44 -19.98
C ILE A 190 -4.11 7.65 -20.08
N ARG A 191 -3.31 7.95 -21.09
CA ARG A 191 -1.96 7.41 -21.18
C ARG A 191 -1.01 8.28 -20.37
N VAL A 192 -0.26 7.61 -19.51
CA VAL A 192 0.88 8.21 -18.82
C VAL A 192 2.13 7.69 -19.49
N THR A 193 3.03 8.61 -19.85
CA THR A 193 4.38 8.30 -20.33
C THR A 193 5.38 8.76 -19.29
N SER A 194 6.23 7.85 -18.82
CA SER A 194 7.33 8.13 -17.91
C SER A 194 8.65 7.85 -18.60
N VAL A 195 9.48 8.88 -18.78
CA VAL A 195 10.81 8.78 -19.40
C VAL A 195 11.88 9.05 -18.36
N GLY A 196 12.56 8.00 -17.91
CA GLY A 196 13.73 8.11 -17.03
C GLY A 196 14.99 8.42 -17.83
N VAL A 197 15.76 9.40 -17.37
CA VAL A 197 16.97 9.90 -18.02
C VAL A 197 18.15 9.80 -17.04
N ASP A 198 19.24 9.15 -17.47
CA ASP A 198 20.50 9.11 -16.73
C ASP A 198 21.66 9.40 -17.69
N GLN A 199 22.28 10.57 -17.55
CA GLN A 199 23.48 10.99 -18.31
C GLN A 199 23.38 10.71 -19.82
N GLY A 200 22.24 11.09 -20.43
CA GLY A 200 21.96 10.96 -21.85
C GLY A 200 21.35 9.62 -22.30
N ILE A 201 21.19 8.64 -21.40
CA ILE A 201 20.44 7.41 -21.68
C ILE A 201 19.00 7.61 -21.24
N ARG A 202 18.06 7.31 -22.14
CA ARG A 202 16.61 7.44 -21.91
C ARG A 202 15.93 6.08 -21.94
N ARG A 203 15.02 5.83 -21.00
CA ARG A 203 14.11 4.67 -20.99
C ARG A 203 12.70 5.16 -20.78
N SER A 204 11.77 4.66 -21.58
CA SER A 204 10.36 5.07 -21.55
C SER A 204 9.50 3.90 -21.15
N ILE A 205 8.54 4.16 -20.26
CA ILE A 205 7.45 3.26 -19.90
C ILE A 205 6.15 4.00 -20.17
N GLN A 206 5.17 3.30 -20.73
CA GLN A 206 3.83 3.82 -20.99
C GLN A 206 2.80 2.89 -20.36
N MET A 207 1.80 3.47 -19.73
CA MET A 207 0.65 2.75 -19.18
C MET A 207 -0.63 3.51 -19.44
N ASP A 208 -1.69 2.77 -19.73
CA ASP A 208 -3.02 3.32 -20.03
C ASP A 208 -3.92 3.10 -18.82
N PHE A 209 -4.42 4.18 -18.24
CA PHE A 209 -5.29 4.19 -17.08
C PHE A 209 -6.73 4.46 -17.49
N ARG A 210 -7.64 3.57 -17.12
CA ARG A 210 -9.07 3.76 -17.37
C ARG A 210 -9.69 4.64 -16.30
N VAL A 211 -10.42 5.67 -16.73
CA VAL A 211 -11.24 6.51 -15.85
C VAL A 211 -12.61 5.86 -15.72
N GLU A 212 -12.99 5.50 -14.49
CA GLU A 212 -14.30 4.94 -14.20
C GLU A 212 -14.77 5.35 -12.80
N LYS A 213 -16.10 5.41 -12.63
CA LYS A 213 -16.71 5.60 -11.31
C LYS A 213 -16.85 4.24 -10.64
N ARG A 214 -16.21 4.05 -9.48
CA ARG A 214 -16.40 2.87 -8.64
C ARG A 214 -17.04 3.27 -7.31
N ILE A 215 -17.88 2.39 -6.79
CA ILE A 215 -18.33 2.48 -5.40
C ILE A 215 -17.30 1.69 -4.59
N GLU A 216 -16.60 2.36 -3.69
CA GLU A 216 -15.53 1.76 -2.87
C GLU A 216 -16.07 0.95 -1.67
N TYR A 217 -17.39 0.88 -1.52
CA TYR A 217 -18.07 0.24 -0.40
C TYR A 217 -18.64 -1.11 -0.82
N ALA A 218 -18.40 -2.13 0.01
CA ALA A 218 -19.05 -3.43 -0.09
C ALA A 218 -20.56 -3.32 0.22
N VAL A 219 -20.89 -2.52 1.22
CA VAL A 219 -22.27 -2.20 1.59
C VAL A 219 -22.41 -0.69 1.71
N LEU A 220 -23.32 -0.10 0.93
CA LEU A 220 -23.70 1.30 1.04
C LEU A 220 -25.22 1.41 1.04
N ALA A 221 -25.81 1.97 2.09
CA ALA A 221 -27.26 2.10 2.19
C ALA A 221 -27.71 3.47 2.74
N PRO A 222 -28.79 4.04 2.19
CA PRO A 222 -29.51 5.17 2.79
C PRO A 222 -30.45 4.76 3.92
N ASN A 223 -30.69 3.47 4.09
CA ASN A 223 -31.49 2.91 5.17
C ASN A 223 -30.57 2.26 6.21
N ARG A 224 -31.14 1.98 7.39
CA ARG A 224 -30.47 1.25 8.48
C ARG A 224 -29.86 -0.05 7.97
N ILE A 225 -28.61 -0.28 8.33
CA ILE A 225 -27.89 -1.51 8.05
C ILE A 225 -27.92 -2.38 9.31
N MET A 226 -28.32 -3.64 9.17
CA MET A 226 -28.32 -4.59 10.29
C MET A 226 -27.53 -5.83 9.89
N ILE A 227 -26.43 -6.06 10.59
CA ILE A 227 -25.56 -7.22 10.42
C ILE A 227 -25.69 -8.07 11.69
N GLY A 228 -26.23 -9.27 11.52
CA GLY A 228 -26.45 -10.22 12.61
C GLY A 228 -25.24 -11.09 12.90
N LYS A 229 -25.49 -12.13 13.71
CA LYS A 229 -24.53 -13.21 13.98
C LYS A 229 -24.28 -14.07 12.72
N ASN A 230 -23.10 -14.67 12.64
CA ASN A 230 -22.57 -15.52 11.58
C ASN A 230 -22.54 -14.82 10.22
N VAL A 231 -22.13 -13.54 10.22
CA VAL A 231 -21.94 -12.73 9.01
C VAL A 231 -20.65 -11.94 9.12
N LEU A 232 -19.71 -12.17 8.21
CA LEU A 232 -18.52 -11.36 8.05
C LEU A 232 -18.67 -10.46 6.82
N VAL A 233 -18.09 -9.27 6.86
CA VAL A 233 -18.11 -8.35 5.72
C VAL A 233 -16.69 -8.07 5.25
N GLU A 234 -16.42 -8.42 4.00
CA GLU A 234 -15.19 -8.02 3.33
C GLU A 234 -15.41 -6.72 2.53
N GLY A 235 -14.68 -5.68 2.90
CA GLY A 235 -14.72 -4.35 2.29
C GLY A 235 -15.43 -3.29 3.13
N PRO A 236 -15.32 -2.01 2.75
CA PRO A 236 -15.89 -0.89 3.52
C PRO A 236 -17.41 -0.91 3.61
N ILE A 237 -17.95 -0.45 4.74
CA ILE A 237 -19.39 -0.26 4.97
C ILE A 237 -19.69 1.23 5.10
N GLY A 238 -20.69 1.71 4.38
CA GLY A 238 -21.14 3.10 4.39
C GLY A 238 -22.61 3.22 4.77
N SER A 239 -22.93 4.07 5.75
CA SER A 239 -24.33 4.40 6.10
C SER A 239 -24.63 5.88 5.87
N LEU A 240 -25.64 6.13 5.03
CA LEU A 240 -26.20 7.45 4.76
C LEU A 240 -27.41 7.78 5.66
N TYR A 241 -27.84 6.82 6.49
CA TYR A 241 -28.99 6.94 7.37
C TYR A 241 -28.69 7.87 8.56
N GLY A 242 -29.67 8.68 8.97
CA GLY A 242 -29.54 9.60 10.10
C GLY A 242 -29.20 11.04 9.69
N THR A 243 -29.06 11.30 8.40
CA THR A 243 -28.90 12.65 7.84
C THR A 243 -30.22 13.40 7.71
N GLY A 244 -31.35 12.69 7.68
CA GLY A 244 -32.69 13.28 7.70
C GLY A 244 -33.09 13.77 9.08
N VAL A 245 -33.83 14.89 9.14
CA VAL A 245 -34.34 15.46 10.39
C VAL A 245 -35.24 14.44 11.11
N GLY A 246 -34.84 14.04 12.32
CA GLY A 246 -35.58 13.09 13.16
C GLY A 246 -35.30 11.61 12.88
N GLU A 247 -34.35 11.27 12.01
CA GLU A 247 -33.96 9.87 11.75
C GLU A 247 -33.09 9.28 12.87
N LEU A 248 -32.22 10.09 13.49
CA LEU A 248 -31.45 9.73 14.69
C LEU A 248 -32.31 9.91 15.94
N ASP A 249 -33.18 8.94 16.18
CA ASP A 249 -34.03 8.84 17.38
C ASP A 249 -34.00 7.38 17.87
N PRO A 250 -33.88 7.11 19.18
CA PRO A 250 -34.05 5.76 19.74
C PRO A 250 -35.27 4.98 19.22
N ALA A 251 -36.36 5.66 18.85
CA ALA A 251 -37.55 5.04 18.27
C ALA A 251 -37.35 4.61 16.79
N ASN A 252 -36.52 5.35 16.05
CA ASN A 252 -36.27 5.13 14.63
C ASN A 252 -35.02 4.26 14.39
N GLY A 253 -34.19 4.04 15.41
CA GLY A 253 -33.06 3.11 15.42
C GLY A 253 -31.78 3.67 14.80
N ASP A 254 -30.77 2.82 14.68
CA ASP A 254 -29.40 3.23 14.39
C ASP A 254 -28.99 3.16 12.92
N PRO A 255 -28.02 3.99 12.48
CA PRO A 255 -27.43 3.90 11.13
C PRO A 255 -26.85 2.54 10.79
N LEU A 256 -26.20 1.90 11.77
CA LEU A 256 -25.66 0.55 11.67
C LEU A 256 -25.87 -0.16 13.00
N VAL A 257 -26.40 -1.38 12.92
CA VAL A 257 -26.42 -2.34 14.03
C VAL A 257 -25.60 -3.53 13.60
N LEU A 258 -24.59 -3.87 14.39
CA LEU A 258 -23.70 -4.97 14.09
C LEU A 258 -23.50 -5.78 15.37
N ARG A 259 -23.84 -7.07 15.33
CA ARG A 259 -23.83 -7.95 16.50
C ARG A 259 -22.58 -8.82 16.49
N SER A 260 -21.99 -9.00 17.67
CA SER A 260 -20.89 -9.94 17.86
C SER A 260 -21.36 -11.36 17.56
N ASP A 261 -20.48 -12.16 16.98
CA ASP A 261 -20.74 -13.56 16.65
C ASP A 261 -20.69 -14.48 17.88
N PHE A 262 -20.09 -14.03 18.97
CA PHE A 262 -19.78 -14.88 20.12
C PHE A 262 -20.80 -14.83 21.25
N PHE A 263 -21.78 -13.91 21.19
CA PHE A 263 -22.91 -13.93 22.13
C PHE A 263 -23.73 -15.23 22.00
N ASP A 264 -24.31 -15.64 23.12
CA ASP A 264 -25.15 -16.83 23.28
C ASP A 264 -24.41 -18.18 23.08
N LEU A 265 -23.07 -18.17 22.88
CA LEU A 265 -22.28 -19.41 22.81
C LEU A 265 -22.04 -20.01 24.20
N ASP A 266 -21.68 -19.17 25.18
CA ASP A 266 -21.65 -19.52 26.60
C ASP A 266 -22.27 -18.37 27.43
N PRO A 267 -23.57 -18.47 27.76
CA PRO A 267 -24.26 -17.44 28.53
C PRO A 267 -23.77 -17.25 29.97
N LEU A 268 -23.00 -18.19 30.51
CA LEU A 268 -22.56 -18.13 31.91
C LEU A 268 -21.23 -17.40 32.07
N VAL A 269 -20.30 -17.59 31.15
CA VAL A 269 -18.95 -17.00 31.24
C VAL A 269 -18.70 -16.02 30.11
N LEU A 270 -18.80 -16.47 28.85
CA LEU A 270 -18.41 -15.67 27.69
C LEU A 270 -19.25 -14.40 27.54
N ASP A 271 -20.58 -14.49 27.64
CA ASP A 271 -21.46 -13.32 27.54
C ASP A 271 -21.13 -12.26 28.60
N GLY A 272 -20.76 -12.68 29.81
CA GLY A 272 -20.32 -11.77 30.87
C GLY A 272 -19.03 -11.04 30.52
N ARG A 273 -18.05 -11.76 29.93
CA ARG A 273 -16.78 -11.19 29.48
C ARG A 273 -16.96 -10.24 28.29
N LEU A 274 -17.78 -10.61 27.30
CA LEU A 274 -18.11 -9.75 26.16
C LEU A 274 -18.78 -8.45 26.60
N ASN A 275 -19.72 -8.51 27.56
CA ASN A 275 -20.33 -7.31 28.12
C ASN A 275 -19.31 -6.39 28.80
N ASN A 276 -18.32 -6.96 29.51
CA ASN A 276 -17.23 -6.17 30.10
C ASN A 276 -16.38 -5.52 29.00
N LEU A 277 -15.96 -6.29 27.98
CA LEU A 277 -15.17 -5.78 26.86
C LEU A 277 -15.87 -4.62 26.14
N HIS A 278 -17.14 -4.78 25.74
CA HIS A 278 -17.88 -3.73 25.02
C HIS A 278 -18.10 -2.46 25.86
N GLN A 279 -18.22 -2.60 27.17
CA GLN A 279 -18.21 -1.44 28.07
C GLN A 279 -16.87 -0.71 28.05
N GLN A 280 -15.75 -1.44 28.09
CA GLN A 280 -14.42 -0.85 28.04
C GLN A 280 -14.12 -0.21 26.68
N LEU A 281 -14.50 -0.86 25.58
CA LEU A 281 -14.37 -0.30 24.23
C LEU A 281 -15.08 1.05 24.12
N SER A 282 -16.31 1.16 24.61
CA SER A 282 -17.06 2.44 24.55
C SER A 282 -16.41 3.60 25.29
N LEU A 283 -15.45 3.34 26.18
CA LEU A 283 -14.79 4.35 27.02
C LEU A 283 -13.33 4.61 26.61
N PHE A 284 -12.64 3.58 26.12
CA PHE A 284 -11.18 3.59 25.97
C PHE A 284 -10.70 3.34 24.54
N ASP A 285 -11.54 2.85 23.63
CA ASP A 285 -11.20 2.73 22.21
C ASP A 285 -11.05 4.12 21.59
N VAL A 286 -9.81 4.44 21.16
CA VAL A 286 -9.46 5.78 20.64
C VAL A 286 -9.59 5.86 19.12
N ASP A 287 -9.32 4.78 18.40
CA ASP A 287 -9.32 4.76 16.92
C ASP A 287 -10.57 4.12 16.30
N GLY A 288 -11.48 3.59 17.13
CA GLY A 288 -12.81 3.12 16.71
C GLY A 288 -12.74 1.78 15.99
N ASP A 289 -11.72 0.97 16.27
CA ASP A 289 -11.51 -0.32 15.65
C ASP A 289 -12.20 -1.48 16.39
N ASN A 290 -12.89 -1.17 17.50
CA ASN A 290 -13.53 -2.12 18.40
C ASN A 290 -12.56 -3.16 18.99
N ARG A 291 -11.30 -2.77 19.20
CA ARG A 291 -10.28 -3.58 19.87
C ARG A 291 -9.52 -2.72 20.87
N LEU A 292 -8.90 -3.35 21.86
CA LEU A 292 -8.08 -2.65 22.85
C LEU A 292 -6.64 -3.12 22.76
N ARG A 293 -5.69 -2.18 22.67
CA ARG A 293 -4.26 -2.51 22.73
C ARG A 293 -3.75 -2.51 24.17
N PRO A 294 -3.18 -3.62 24.67
CA PRO A 294 -2.57 -3.69 26.00
C PRO A 294 -1.42 -2.71 26.23
N ASP A 295 -0.69 -2.33 25.17
CA ASP A 295 0.47 -1.44 25.26
C ASP A 295 0.16 0.05 25.00
N HIS A 296 -1.09 0.38 24.65
CA HIS A 296 -1.48 1.76 24.36
C HIS A 296 -1.83 2.53 25.65
N PRO A 297 -1.29 3.75 25.89
CA PRO A 297 -1.42 4.45 27.17
C PRO A 297 -2.85 4.78 27.61
N VAL A 298 -3.80 4.84 26.68
CA VAL A 298 -5.23 5.07 26.96
C VAL A 298 -6.01 3.77 26.98
N GLU A 299 -5.90 2.92 25.96
CA GLU A 299 -6.67 1.67 25.83
C GLU A 299 -6.30 0.63 26.89
N ALA A 300 -5.02 0.56 27.29
CA ALA A 300 -4.56 -0.31 28.35
C ALA A 300 -5.30 -0.07 29.68
N GLN A 301 -5.82 1.14 29.91
CA GLN A 301 -6.60 1.45 31.10
C GLN A 301 -7.95 0.72 31.13
N GLY A 302 -8.55 0.44 29.96
CA GLY A 302 -9.75 -0.38 29.86
C GLY A 302 -9.49 -1.86 30.15
N ILE A 303 -8.27 -2.32 29.92
CA ILE A 303 -7.86 -3.71 30.22
C ILE A 303 -7.47 -3.86 31.70
N ASN A 304 -6.82 -2.84 32.27
CA ASN A 304 -6.33 -2.83 33.64
C ASN A 304 -7.45 -3.04 34.66
N GLY A 305 -7.46 -4.21 35.31
CA GLY A 305 -8.46 -4.57 36.33
C GLY A 305 -9.44 -5.65 35.89
N TYR A 306 -9.39 -6.06 34.62
CA TYR A 306 -10.17 -7.16 34.07
C TYR A 306 -9.24 -8.31 33.69
N ALA A 307 -9.16 -9.34 34.54
CA ALA A 307 -8.24 -10.45 34.33
C ALA A 307 -8.63 -11.33 33.14
N GLU A 308 -9.87 -11.24 32.68
CA GLU A 308 -10.39 -11.93 31.51
C GLU A 308 -10.02 -11.28 30.17
N LEU A 309 -9.62 -9.99 30.17
CA LEU A 309 -9.27 -9.27 28.95
C LEU A 309 -7.79 -9.48 28.67
N GLN A 310 -7.48 -10.58 27.99
CA GLN A 310 -6.12 -10.97 27.61
C GLN A 310 -6.06 -11.20 26.11
N ASP A 311 -4.91 -10.87 25.52
CA ASP A 311 -4.57 -11.22 24.15
C ASP A 311 -4.21 -12.71 24.11
N HIS A 312 -5.10 -13.51 23.53
CA HIS A 312 -4.99 -14.97 23.47
C HIS A 312 -4.41 -15.45 22.15
N ASP A 313 -4.60 -14.70 21.07
CA ASP A 313 -4.08 -15.04 19.75
C ASP A 313 -2.69 -14.43 19.44
N GLY A 314 -2.22 -13.51 20.30
CA GLY A 314 -0.92 -12.86 20.21
C GLY A 314 -0.86 -11.78 19.12
N ASN A 315 -2.00 -11.23 18.72
CA ASN A 315 -2.08 -10.21 17.67
C ASN A 315 -1.84 -8.77 18.18
N GLU A 316 -1.50 -8.60 19.47
CA GLU A 316 -1.30 -7.34 20.19
C GLU A 316 -2.58 -6.54 20.49
N TYR A 317 -3.75 -7.11 20.23
CA TYR A 317 -5.05 -6.55 20.55
C TYR A 317 -5.83 -7.52 21.46
N VAL A 318 -6.82 -6.97 22.14
CA VAL A 318 -7.84 -7.74 22.85
C VAL A 318 -9.18 -7.44 22.20
N ASP A 319 -9.78 -8.47 21.62
CA ASP A 319 -11.07 -8.39 20.94
C ASP A 319 -12.02 -9.55 21.30
N ASP A 320 -13.18 -9.62 20.62
CA ASP A 320 -14.19 -10.63 20.92
C ASP A 320 -13.67 -12.07 20.68
N PHE A 321 -12.74 -12.25 19.73
CA PHE A 321 -12.16 -13.56 19.39
C PHE A 321 -11.19 -14.04 20.47
N ASP A 322 -10.41 -13.14 21.07
CA ASP A 322 -9.57 -13.49 22.22
C ASP A 322 -10.39 -14.06 23.37
N LEU A 323 -11.54 -13.45 23.67
CA LEU A 323 -12.43 -13.93 24.72
C LEU A 323 -13.04 -15.29 24.38
N PHE A 324 -13.31 -15.54 23.09
CA PHE A 324 -13.74 -16.85 22.61
C PHE A 324 -12.64 -17.90 22.80
N LEU A 325 -11.41 -17.62 22.34
CA LEU A 325 -10.26 -18.52 22.52
C LEU A 325 -10.02 -18.79 24.01
N GLY A 326 -10.00 -17.77 24.86
CA GLY A 326 -9.79 -17.91 26.30
C GLY A 326 -10.89 -18.65 27.08
N VAL A 327 -12.01 -18.99 26.44
CA VAL A 327 -13.08 -19.83 27.03
C VAL A 327 -13.05 -21.25 26.45
N PHE A 328 -12.82 -21.38 25.14
CA PHE A 328 -12.93 -22.67 24.44
C PHE A 328 -11.60 -23.40 24.25
N ASP A 329 -10.44 -22.74 24.35
CA ASP A 329 -9.14 -23.40 24.43
C ASP A 329 -8.98 -23.99 25.85
N THR A 330 -9.44 -25.22 26.00
CA THR A 330 -9.51 -25.89 27.30
C THR A 330 -8.16 -26.43 27.75
N ASN A 331 -7.26 -26.65 26.80
CA ASN A 331 -5.97 -27.29 27.03
C ASN A 331 -4.80 -26.26 27.07
N SER A 332 -5.08 -25.00 26.71
CA SER A 332 -4.15 -23.87 26.65
C SER A 332 -3.00 -24.05 25.65
N ASP A 333 -3.27 -24.67 24.50
CA ASP A 333 -2.32 -24.84 23.40
C ASP A 333 -2.41 -23.72 22.35
N GLY A 334 -3.33 -22.76 22.54
CA GLY A 334 -3.56 -21.63 21.65
C GLY A 334 -4.43 -21.97 20.44
N LEU A 335 -5.05 -23.14 20.44
CA LEU A 335 -5.90 -23.64 19.36
C LEU A 335 -7.31 -23.91 19.91
N VAL A 336 -8.33 -23.66 19.10
CA VAL A 336 -9.68 -24.14 19.37
C VAL A 336 -10.11 -25.06 18.24
N VAL A 337 -10.14 -26.35 18.52
CA VAL A 337 -10.43 -27.37 17.51
C VAL A 337 -11.94 -27.51 17.34
N TYR A 338 -12.44 -27.35 16.11
CA TYR A 338 -13.86 -27.55 15.80
C TYR A 338 -14.12 -28.76 14.90
N ASP A 339 -13.11 -29.20 14.15
CA ASP A 339 -13.15 -30.44 13.37
C ASP A 339 -11.79 -31.15 13.40
N ALA A 340 -11.64 -32.10 14.33
CA ALA A 340 -10.42 -32.90 14.47
C ALA A 340 -10.10 -33.78 13.25
N ILE A 341 -11.09 -34.13 12.42
CA ILE A 341 -10.84 -34.91 11.20
C ILE A 341 -10.21 -34.00 10.14
N GLN A 342 -10.71 -32.77 10.01
CA GLN A 342 -10.14 -31.76 9.13
C GLN A 342 -8.74 -31.33 9.61
N ALA A 343 -8.55 -31.17 10.92
CA ALA A 343 -7.24 -30.90 11.51
C ALA A 343 -6.21 -32.00 11.22
N ASP A 344 -6.59 -33.28 11.36
CA ASP A 344 -5.71 -34.41 10.99
C ASP A 344 -5.35 -34.39 9.49
N ALA A 345 -6.34 -34.08 8.63
CA ALA A 345 -6.11 -33.94 7.18
C ALA A 345 -5.20 -32.76 6.82
N ALA A 346 -5.26 -31.66 7.58
CA ALA A 346 -4.41 -30.48 7.45
C ALA A 346 -2.99 -30.67 8.04
N GLY A 347 -2.72 -31.83 8.66
CA GLY A 347 -1.40 -32.16 9.22
C GLY A 347 -1.23 -31.82 10.71
N LEU A 348 -2.34 -31.64 11.43
CA LEU A 348 -2.41 -31.43 12.88
C LEU A 348 -3.02 -32.68 13.57
N PRO A 349 -2.28 -33.81 13.64
CA PRO A 349 -2.84 -35.07 14.11
C PRO A 349 -3.02 -35.09 15.63
N GLY A 350 -4.08 -35.76 16.08
CA GLY A 350 -4.30 -36.09 17.49
C GLY A 350 -4.91 -34.97 18.33
N LEU A 351 -5.42 -33.92 17.68
CA LEU A 351 -6.25 -32.89 18.29
C LEU A 351 -7.66 -33.44 18.60
N ILE A 352 -8.32 -32.83 19.58
CA ILE A 352 -9.66 -33.23 20.06
C ILE A 352 -10.57 -32.02 19.96
N ASP A 353 -11.79 -32.20 19.45
CA ASP A 353 -12.79 -31.14 19.36
C ASP A 353 -13.04 -30.47 20.72
N GLU A 354 -12.89 -29.15 20.75
CA GLU A 354 -13.16 -28.27 21.90
C GLU A 354 -14.41 -27.42 21.66
N PHE A 355 -14.71 -27.12 20.40
CA PHE A 355 -15.86 -26.31 20.02
C PHE A 355 -16.83 -27.08 19.11
N THR A 356 -18.04 -27.33 19.62
CA THR A 356 -19.08 -28.11 18.89
C THR A 356 -20.45 -27.42 18.86
N ILE A 357 -20.54 -26.20 19.41
CA ILE A 357 -21.80 -25.50 19.62
C ILE A 357 -22.33 -24.88 18.31
N ASP A 358 -21.46 -24.18 17.58
CA ASP A 358 -21.81 -23.51 16.31
C ASP A 358 -20.74 -23.77 15.25
N LEU A 359 -20.81 -24.94 14.62
CA LEU A 359 -19.88 -25.33 13.55
C LEU A 359 -19.99 -24.42 12.31
N GLN A 360 -21.12 -23.75 12.10
CA GLN A 360 -21.27 -22.81 11.00
C GLN A 360 -20.41 -21.56 11.24
N LEU A 361 -20.40 -21.04 12.48
CA LEU A 361 -19.50 -19.95 12.85
C LEU A 361 -18.04 -20.36 12.70
N ALA A 362 -17.66 -21.54 13.21
CA ALA A 362 -16.27 -21.99 13.11
C ALA A 362 -15.81 -22.10 11.65
N SER A 363 -16.62 -22.75 10.80
CA SER A 363 -16.33 -22.83 9.36
C SER A 363 -16.29 -21.45 8.69
N LEU A 364 -17.13 -20.50 9.10
CA LEU A 364 -17.13 -19.14 8.57
C LEU A 364 -15.83 -18.39 8.90
N ILE A 365 -15.31 -18.56 10.12
CA ILE A 365 -14.06 -17.93 10.57
C ILE A 365 -12.87 -18.54 9.82
N ASP A 366 -12.76 -19.86 9.81
CA ASP A 366 -11.68 -20.62 9.17
C ASP A 366 -11.57 -20.31 7.65
N THR A 367 -12.71 -20.07 7.00
CA THR A 367 -12.78 -19.75 5.56
C THR A 367 -12.77 -18.27 5.21
N ALA A 368 -12.71 -17.36 6.19
CA ALA A 368 -12.93 -15.92 5.98
C ALA A 368 -11.91 -15.27 5.03
N VAL A 369 -10.64 -15.69 5.12
CA VAL A 369 -9.55 -15.18 4.28
C VAL A 369 -8.90 -16.37 3.55
N PRO A 370 -9.32 -16.65 2.30
CA PRO A 370 -8.84 -17.84 1.57
C PRO A 370 -7.42 -17.75 1.03
N ASP A 371 -7.02 -16.58 0.52
CA ASP A 371 -5.69 -16.34 -0.05
C ASP A 371 -4.81 -15.71 1.04
N ARG A 372 -4.15 -16.57 1.82
CA ARG A 372 -3.39 -16.13 3.02
C ARG A 372 -1.94 -15.80 2.68
N ASP A 373 -1.40 -16.33 1.59
CA ASP A 373 -0.04 -16.00 1.13
C ASP A 373 0.01 -14.81 0.14
N GLY A 374 -1.15 -14.37 -0.36
CA GLY A 374 -1.30 -13.19 -1.21
C GLY A 374 -0.84 -13.41 -2.64
N ASP A 375 -0.76 -14.66 -3.11
CA ASP A 375 -0.32 -15.00 -4.46
C ASP A 375 -1.46 -14.97 -5.50
N GLY A 376 -2.71 -14.83 -5.05
CA GLY A 376 -3.91 -14.77 -5.87
C GLY A 376 -4.50 -16.15 -6.23
N LEU A 377 -3.99 -17.24 -5.66
CA LEU A 377 -4.45 -18.60 -5.86
C LEU A 377 -4.80 -19.22 -4.50
N VAL A 378 -6.00 -19.78 -4.38
CA VAL A 378 -6.41 -20.50 -3.17
C VAL A 378 -6.18 -21.99 -3.40
N ILE A 379 -5.24 -22.59 -2.66
CA ILE A 379 -4.86 -24.00 -2.82
C ILE A 379 -5.06 -24.79 -1.52
N GLU A 380 -6.06 -25.68 -1.53
CA GLU A 380 -6.25 -26.68 -0.47
C GLU A 380 -5.07 -27.68 -0.47
N GLY A 381 -4.50 -27.96 0.71
CA GLY A 381 -3.24 -28.72 0.84
C GLY A 381 -1.97 -27.94 0.46
N GLY A 382 -2.12 -26.64 0.17
CA GLY A 382 -1.04 -25.72 -0.22
C GLY A 382 -0.52 -24.86 0.93
N MET A 383 0.08 -23.72 0.57
CA MET A 383 0.60 -22.77 1.56
C MET A 383 -0.54 -22.09 2.35
N ASP A 384 -1.68 -21.80 1.72
CA ASP A 384 -2.86 -21.24 2.42
C ASP A 384 -3.30 -22.10 3.60
N GLN A 385 -3.45 -23.41 3.40
CA GLN A 385 -3.86 -24.32 4.47
C GLN A 385 -2.81 -24.43 5.57
N SER A 386 -1.52 -24.36 5.23
CA SER A 386 -0.45 -24.29 6.25
C SER A 386 -0.45 -22.97 7.04
N LEU A 387 -1.03 -21.92 6.46
CA LEU A 387 -1.31 -20.63 7.10
C LEU A 387 -2.70 -20.62 7.75
N GLY A 388 -3.30 -21.80 7.96
CA GLY A 388 -4.53 -22.02 8.72
C GLY A 388 -5.83 -21.98 7.91
N TYR A 389 -5.78 -21.87 6.58
CA TYR A 389 -7.02 -21.84 5.79
C TYR A 389 -7.66 -23.23 5.68
N LEU A 390 -8.92 -23.35 6.10
CA LEU A 390 -9.69 -24.59 6.06
C LEU A 390 -8.92 -25.73 6.74
N ASP A 391 -8.38 -25.48 7.94
CA ASP A 391 -7.55 -26.44 8.66
C ASP A 391 -8.29 -27.13 9.83
N GLY A 392 -9.52 -26.73 10.14
CA GLY A 392 -10.34 -27.38 11.18
C GLY A 392 -10.04 -26.89 12.60
N VAL A 393 -9.18 -25.88 12.72
CA VAL A 393 -8.77 -25.24 13.96
C VAL A 393 -9.08 -23.74 13.87
N LEU A 394 -9.35 -23.13 15.02
CA LEU A 394 -9.45 -21.68 15.14
C LEU A 394 -8.27 -21.18 15.96
N ASP A 395 -7.43 -20.33 15.37
CA ASP A 395 -6.25 -19.74 15.99
C ASP A 395 -5.96 -18.32 15.45
N ALA A 396 -4.81 -17.78 15.82
CA ALA A 396 -4.35 -16.46 15.40
C ALA A 396 -4.28 -16.27 13.87
N ARG A 397 -4.18 -17.36 13.11
CA ARG A 397 -4.00 -17.33 11.66
C ARG A 397 -5.31 -17.11 10.91
N ASP A 398 -6.47 -17.27 11.57
CA ASP A 398 -7.77 -17.02 10.95
C ASP A 398 -8.10 -15.54 10.78
N LEU A 399 -7.29 -14.66 11.40
CA LEU A 399 -7.36 -13.21 11.24
C LEU A 399 -8.78 -12.66 11.42
N TYR A 400 -9.51 -13.21 12.41
CA TYR A 400 -10.91 -12.90 12.63
C TYR A 400 -11.13 -11.38 12.72
N GLY A 401 -12.07 -10.92 11.90
CA GLY A 401 -12.55 -9.55 11.86
C GLY A 401 -14.01 -9.60 11.46
N LYS A 402 -14.88 -8.98 12.25
CA LYS A 402 -16.30 -8.92 11.92
C LYS A 402 -16.52 -8.12 10.62
N VAL A 403 -15.69 -7.10 10.44
CA VAL A 403 -15.59 -6.31 9.20
C VAL A 403 -14.11 -6.16 8.81
N HIS A 404 -13.74 -6.67 7.64
CA HIS A 404 -12.44 -6.40 6.99
C HIS A 404 -12.58 -5.21 6.06
N GLY A 405 -12.64 -4.01 6.64
CA GLY A 405 -12.83 -2.74 5.94
C GLY A 405 -12.95 -1.59 6.91
N ARG A 406 -13.32 -0.41 6.40
CA ARG A 406 -13.65 0.75 7.23
C ARG A 406 -15.16 0.94 7.37
N LEU A 407 -15.58 1.51 8.49
CA LEU A 407 -16.94 1.98 8.72
C LEU A 407 -17.00 3.47 8.42
N ALA A 408 -17.91 3.88 7.55
CA ALA A 408 -18.12 5.28 7.21
C ALA A 408 -19.58 5.69 7.49
N PHE A 409 -19.73 6.71 8.31
CA PHE A 409 -21.02 7.25 8.71
C PHE A 409 -21.14 8.69 8.25
N SER A 410 -22.27 8.99 7.62
CA SER A 410 -22.64 10.35 7.24
C SER A 410 -23.16 11.20 8.40
N VAL A 411 -23.31 10.61 9.58
CA VAL A 411 -23.75 11.28 10.80
C VAL A 411 -22.56 11.67 11.66
N GLU A 412 -22.74 12.69 12.48
CA GLU A 412 -21.78 13.05 13.52
C GLU A 412 -21.81 12.03 14.66
N GLN A 413 -20.63 11.62 15.14
CA GLN A 413 -20.49 10.69 16.26
C GLN A 413 -21.24 11.20 17.50
N ALA A 414 -21.03 12.46 17.88
CA ALA A 414 -21.63 13.04 19.07
C ALA A 414 -23.17 13.08 18.99
N ALA A 415 -23.74 13.32 17.80
CA ALA A 415 -25.18 13.31 17.60
C ALA A 415 -25.76 11.90 17.77
N TRP A 416 -25.08 10.88 17.24
CA TRP A 416 -25.49 9.48 17.38
C TRP A 416 -25.39 9.01 18.84
N GLU A 417 -24.27 9.27 19.50
CA GLU A 417 -24.06 8.90 20.92
C GLU A 417 -25.04 9.63 21.85
N ALA A 418 -25.33 10.91 21.58
CA ALA A 418 -26.31 11.66 22.35
C ALA A 418 -27.73 11.11 22.19
N ALA A 419 -28.10 10.64 20.99
CA ALA A 419 -29.40 10.03 20.74
C ALA A 419 -29.54 8.72 21.53
N ASN A 420 -28.49 7.89 21.59
CA ASN A 420 -28.54 6.59 22.26
C ASN A 420 -28.21 6.61 23.75
N GLY A 421 -27.53 7.65 24.23
CA GLY A 421 -27.08 7.76 25.62
C GLY A 421 -25.91 6.83 25.98
N ALA A 422 -25.19 6.31 24.97
CA ALA A 422 -24.01 5.47 25.12
C ALA A 422 -23.10 5.60 23.88
N GLY A 423 -21.85 5.14 23.99
CA GLY A 423 -20.93 5.05 22.85
C GLY A 423 -21.49 4.14 21.75
N TRP A 424 -21.24 4.51 20.48
CA TRP A 424 -21.77 3.78 19.33
C TRP A 424 -21.27 2.33 19.25
N GLN A 425 -20.10 2.04 19.84
CA GLN A 425 -19.53 0.69 19.98
C GLN A 425 -20.41 -0.26 20.79
N THR A 426 -21.36 0.25 21.59
CA THR A 426 -22.35 -0.60 22.28
C THR A 426 -23.34 -1.26 21.31
N ILE A 427 -23.48 -0.71 20.10
CA ILE A 427 -24.41 -1.15 19.06
C ILE A 427 -23.67 -1.77 17.87
N VAL A 428 -22.48 -1.29 17.57
CA VAL A 428 -21.58 -1.84 16.56
C VAL A 428 -20.54 -2.70 17.26
N GLN A 429 -20.83 -3.99 17.40
CA GLN A 429 -20.08 -4.93 18.24
C GLN A 429 -19.19 -5.87 17.43
N GLY A 430 -17.92 -5.97 17.80
CA GLY A 430 -16.96 -6.87 17.19
C GLY A 430 -15.91 -6.16 16.36
N PRO A 431 -14.76 -6.81 16.13
CA PRO A 431 -13.56 -6.15 15.65
C PRO A 431 -13.68 -5.68 14.21
N VAL A 432 -13.16 -4.47 13.94
CA VAL A 432 -13.09 -3.85 12.63
C VAL A 432 -11.61 -3.77 12.21
N ARG A 433 -11.27 -4.43 11.10
CA ARG A 433 -9.91 -4.45 10.57
C ARG A 433 -9.86 -3.62 9.28
N SER A 434 -9.39 -2.37 9.36
CA SER A 434 -9.17 -1.54 8.17
C SER A 434 -7.89 -1.93 7.43
N LYS A 435 -7.84 -1.66 6.12
CA LYS A 435 -6.65 -1.88 5.29
C LYS A 435 -5.85 -0.56 5.21
N GLY A 436 -4.55 -0.61 5.53
CA GLY A 436 -3.62 0.52 5.33
C GLY A 436 -3.70 1.60 6.41
N GLU A 437 -3.60 2.87 6.01
CA GLU A 437 -3.59 4.05 6.91
C GLU A 437 -5.01 4.63 7.16
N ASP A 438 -6.05 3.97 6.66
CA ASP A 438 -7.43 4.43 6.81
C ASP A 438 -7.95 4.22 8.24
N ALA A 439 -8.58 5.26 8.79
CA ALA A 439 -9.27 5.18 10.07
C ALA A 439 -10.35 4.07 10.03
N PRO A 440 -10.36 3.16 11.03
CA PRO A 440 -11.32 2.06 11.15
C PRO A 440 -12.78 2.53 11.15
N ALA A 441 -13.07 3.58 11.91
CA ALA A 441 -14.36 4.27 11.88
C ALA A 441 -14.17 5.74 11.49
N ARG A 442 -15.00 6.21 10.56
CA ARG A 442 -15.05 7.61 10.12
C ARG A 442 -16.47 8.14 10.22
N PHE A 443 -16.60 9.25 10.93
CA PHE A 443 -17.84 10.01 11.04
C PHE A 443 -17.76 11.28 10.20
N LEU A 444 -18.91 11.90 9.97
CA LEU A 444 -18.93 13.25 9.40
C LEU A 444 -18.36 14.21 10.45
N VAL A 445 -17.39 15.01 10.02
CA VAL A 445 -16.77 16.07 10.82
C VAL A 445 -17.32 17.39 10.28
N GLU A 446 -17.92 18.21 11.14
CA GLU A 446 -18.34 19.58 10.78
C GLU A 446 -17.15 20.47 10.40
#